data_AF-A0A969IQZ2-F1
#
_entry.id   AF-A0A969IQZ2-F1
#
_cell.length_a   1.000
_cell.length_b   1.000
_cell.length_c   1.000
_cell.angle_alpha   90.00
_cell.angle_beta   90.00
_cell.angle_gamma   90.00
#
_symmetry.space_group_name_H-M   'P 1'
#
loop_
_entity.id
_entity.type
_entity.pdbx_description
1 polymer ?
#
loop_
_entity_poly.entity_id
_entity_poly.type
_entity_poly.pdbx_seq_one_letter_code
_entity_poly.pdbx_strand_id
1 'polypeptide(L)'
;MQPELGLIRDRVDELDDVGVELAVEGGRHRGDAAAWFAWDTAVAQLVAQGAEFTQINPPYFNDLIGNVIAVHEDFLATHKEEATKLLRCIAQATIFGLANPEKTIKVHWQFYPSTKPSGDEETALKKARIVFESRFSGYQVPPGVKWGQNVDSQWMGVAKLMQAENLLPKDFDVKASYTNELIDGLNNFDAKAVTEAAKADK
;
A
#
# COMPACT_ATOMS: atom_id res chain seq x y z
N MET A 1 -9.28 14.10 -30.62
CA MET A 1 -10.55 13.63 -30.03
C MET A 1 -10.25 13.32 -28.58
N GLN A 2 -10.32 14.37 -27.75
CA GLN A 2 -10.01 14.34 -26.32
C GLN A 2 -11.32 14.24 -25.55
N PRO A 3 -11.39 13.47 -24.45
CA PRO A 3 -12.33 13.78 -23.38
C PRO A 3 -11.64 14.73 -22.40
N GLU A 4 -12.25 15.89 -22.22
CA GLU A 4 -11.97 16.85 -21.18
C GLU A 4 -12.35 16.24 -19.82
N LEU A 5 -11.40 16.14 -18.88
CA LEU A 5 -11.67 15.85 -17.48
C LEU A 5 -12.10 17.16 -16.81
N GLY A 6 -13.41 17.29 -16.61
CA GLY A 6 -14.05 18.42 -15.97
C GLY A 6 -13.60 18.57 -14.51
N LEU A 7 -13.36 19.84 -14.14
CA LEU A 7 -13.03 20.35 -12.82
C LEU A 7 -13.85 19.73 -11.68
N ILE A 8 -13.18 19.25 -10.63
CA ILE A 8 -13.73 19.25 -9.28
C ILE A 8 -13.24 20.55 -8.62
N ARG A 9 -14.07 21.59 -8.72
CA ARG A 9 -13.96 22.79 -7.89
C ARG A 9 -14.78 22.57 -6.63
N ASP A 10 -14.07 22.62 -5.50
CA ASP A 10 -14.49 23.02 -4.16
C ASP A 10 -14.13 22.00 -3.08
N ARG A 11 -13.12 22.39 -2.28
CA ARG A 11 -12.62 21.80 -1.02
C ARG A 11 -12.17 20.34 -1.06
N VAL A 12 -10.87 20.17 -1.35
CA VAL A 12 -10.06 19.07 -0.84
C VAL A 12 -9.50 19.52 0.51
N ASP A 13 -10.16 19.15 1.59
CA ASP A 13 -9.60 19.28 2.94
C ASP A 13 -8.81 17.98 3.22
N GLU A 14 -7.47 18.13 3.29
CA GLU A 14 -6.43 17.13 3.64
C GLU A 14 -6.31 15.85 2.79
N LEU A 15 -5.14 15.68 2.18
CA LEU A 15 -4.67 14.45 1.55
C LEU A 15 -3.52 13.90 2.39
N ASP A 16 -3.78 12.84 3.17
CA ASP A 16 -2.75 12.03 3.80
C ASP A 16 -2.71 10.64 3.14
N ASP A 17 -1.49 10.20 2.81
CA ASP A 17 -1.06 8.91 2.23
C ASP A 17 -1.47 8.57 0.77
N VAL A 18 -0.44 8.17 -0.02
CA VAL A 18 -0.49 8.02 -1.48
C VAL A 18 -1.03 6.65 -1.89
N GLY A 19 -2.32 6.59 -2.22
CA GLY A 19 -2.98 5.49 -2.94
C GLY A 19 -4.15 6.07 -3.75
N VAL A 20 -4.12 5.91 -5.08
CA VAL A 20 -4.95 6.71 -6.01
C VAL A 20 -6.13 5.89 -6.53
N GLU A 21 -7.28 5.88 -5.84
CA GLU A 21 -8.49 5.24 -6.37
C GLU A 21 -9.65 6.24 -6.48
N LEU A 22 -10.19 6.41 -7.68
CA LEU A 22 -11.44 7.14 -7.90
C LEU A 22 -12.59 6.12 -7.98
N ALA A 23 -13.53 6.23 -7.06
CA ALA A 23 -14.67 5.35 -6.91
C ALA A 23 -15.97 6.11 -7.23
N VAL A 24 -16.82 5.55 -8.10
CA VAL A 24 -18.13 6.12 -8.50
C VAL A 24 -19.27 5.24 -7.97
N GLU A 25 -20.16 5.79 -7.15
CA GLU A 25 -21.30 5.07 -6.54
C GLU A 25 -22.55 5.09 -7.44
N GLY A 26 -23.17 3.92 -7.60
CA GLY A 26 -24.47 3.75 -8.25
C GLY A 26 -25.66 3.86 -7.29
N GLY A 27 -26.01 5.07 -6.84
CA GLY A 27 -27.37 5.39 -6.34
C GLY A 27 -27.61 5.49 -4.82
N ARG A 28 -27.62 6.76 -4.35
CA ARG A 28 -28.51 7.41 -3.35
C ARG A 28 -28.35 7.08 -1.84
N HIS A 29 -27.53 7.89 -1.15
CA HIS A 29 -27.86 8.87 -0.06
C HIS A 29 -26.57 9.14 0.78
N ARG A 30 -25.78 10.21 0.62
CA ARG A 30 -26.03 11.66 0.77
C ARG A 30 -25.29 12.47 -0.31
N GLY A 31 -26.06 13.13 -1.17
CA GLY A 31 -25.82 14.54 -1.47
C GLY A 31 -25.13 14.89 -2.77
N ASP A 32 -23.81 15.11 -2.74
CA ASP A 32 -23.20 16.12 -3.62
C ASP A 32 -21.95 15.65 -4.38
N ALA A 33 -21.43 14.45 -4.12
CA ALA A 33 -20.23 13.93 -4.77
C ALA A 33 -20.56 12.74 -5.69
N ALA A 34 -20.38 12.92 -7.00
CA ALA A 34 -20.54 11.85 -7.99
C ALA A 34 -19.30 10.92 -8.08
N ALA A 35 -18.18 11.35 -7.50
CA ALA A 35 -16.95 10.57 -7.45
C ALA A 35 -16.21 10.90 -6.15
N TRP A 36 -15.55 9.89 -5.60
CA TRP A 36 -14.74 10.02 -4.40
C TRP A 36 -13.34 9.50 -4.67
N PHE A 37 -12.35 10.29 -4.26
CA PHE A 37 -10.94 9.92 -4.32
C PHE A 37 -10.50 9.42 -2.95
N ALA A 38 -10.07 8.16 -2.87
CA ALA A 38 -9.59 7.55 -1.64
C ALA A 38 -8.57 6.45 -1.95
N TRP A 39 -7.94 5.95 -0.89
CA TRP A 39 -7.10 4.75 -0.99
C TRP A 39 -7.97 3.48 -0.91
N ASP A 40 -7.45 2.40 -1.48
CA ASP A 40 -8.05 1.06 -1.60
C ASP A 40 -8.75 0.56 -0.33
N THR A 41 -8.09 0.60 0.84
CA THR A 41 -8.71 0.05 2.06
C THR A 41 -9.93 0.84 2.54
N ALA A 42 -10.02 2.14 2.25
CA ALA A 42 -11.19 2.95 2.60
C ALA A 42 -12.38 2.62 1.69
N VAL A 43 -12.13 2.46 0.39
CA VAL A 43 -13.13 1.97 -0.57
C VAL A 43 -13.57 0.55 -0.18
N ALA A 44 -12.62 -0.34 0.11
CA ALA A 44 -12.89 -1.73 0.47
C ALA A 44 -13.71 -1.87 1.77
N GLN A 45 -13.55 -0.95 2.73
CA GLN A 45 -14.37 -0.93 3.95
C GLN A 45 -15.85 -0.67 3.63
N LEU A 46 -16.14 0.23 2.69
CA LEU A 46 -17.51 0.51 2.25
C LEU A 46 -18.05 -0.65 1.40
N VAL A 47 -17.21 -1.24 0.53
CA VAL A 47 -17.57 -2.46 -0.23
C VAL A 47 -17.91 -3.62 0.72
N ALA A 48 -17.14 -3.80 1.79
CA ALA A 48 -17.42 -4.80 2.82
C ALA A 48 -18.74 -4.54 3.59
N GLN A 49 -19.30 -3.33 3.49
CA GLN A 49 -20.61 -2.94 4.03
C GLN A 49 -21.74 -2.99 2.97
N GLY A 50 -21.42 -3.35 1.73
CA GLY A 50 -22.38 -3.51 0.65
C GLY A 50 -22.46 -2.32 -0.31
N ALA A 51 -21.56 -1.34 -0.22
CA ALA A 51 -21.46 -0.30 -1.23
C ALA A 51 -20.90 -0.85 -2.54
N GLU A 52 -21.32 -0.28 -3.66
CA GLU A 52 -20.83 -0.63 -4.99
C GLU A 52 -20.14 0.56 -5.62
N PHE A 53 -18.91 0.36 -6.10
CA PHE A 53 -18.11 1.39 -6.76
C PHE A 53 -17.62 0.91 -8.11
N THR A 54 -17.56 1.84 -9.07
CA THR A 54 -16.75 1.68 -10.28
C THR A 54 -15.38 2.30 -10.05
N GLN A 55 -14.33 1.49 -10.10
CA GLN A 55 -12.95 1.94 -9.98
C GLN A 55 -12.46 2.56 -11.29
N ILE A 56 -11.84 3.74 -11.21
CA ILE A 56 -11.19 4.43 -12.32
C ILE A 56 -9.71 4.62 -11.97
N ASN A 57 -8.85 3.88 -12.67
CA ASN A 57 -7.40 3.96 -12.49
C ASN A 57 -6.75 4.75 -13.64
N PRO A 58 -5.88 5.73 -13.35
CA PRO A 58 -5.09 6.36 -14.40
C PRO A 58 -4.14 5.34 -15.06
N PRO A 59 -3.70 5.56 -16.32
CA PRO A 59 -2.81 4.61 -17.01
C PRO A 59 -1.50 4.30 -16.29
N TYR A 60 -1.03 5.22 -15.43
CA TYR A 60 0.19 5.10 -14.64
C TYR A 60 -0.03 4.51 -13.24
N PHE A 61 -1.25 4.11 -12.87
CA PHE A 61 -1.60 3.70 -11.51
C PHE A 61 -0.67 2.60 -10.95
N ASN A 62 -0.39 1.57 -11.75
CA ASN A 62 0.47 0.46 -11.35
C ASN A 62 1.97 0.77 -11.40
N ASP A 63 2.36 1.93 -11.95
CA ASP A 63 3.76 2.35 -12.06
C ASP A 63 4.21 3.21 -10.86
N LEU A 64 3.26 3.63 -10.01
CA LEU A 64 3.53 4.44 -8.83
C LEU A 64 4.17 3.63 -7.70
N ILE A 65 4.96 4.32 -6.89
CA ILE A 65 5.49 3.77 -5.64
C ILE A 65 4.38 3.83 -4.59
N GLY A 66 4.21 2.75 -3.84
CA GLY A 66 3.35 2.72 -2.65
C GLY A 66 4.07 3.25 -1.41
N ASN A 67 3.78 2.64 -0.26
CA ASN A 67 4.40 3.04 1.00
C ASN A 67 5.91 2.79 1.01
N VAL A 68 6.66 3.75 1.53
CA VAL A 68 8.11 3.67 1.73
C VAL A 68 8.46 3.74 3.21
N ILE A 69 9.60 3.16 3.59
CA ILE A 69 10.18 3.32 4.92
C ILE A 69 11.28 4.36 4.81
N ALA A 70 11.08 5.50 5.45
CA ALA A 70 12.06 6.56 5.53
C ALA A 70 12.81 6.51 6.86
N VAL A 71 14.12 6.81 6.82
CA VAL A 71 14.98 6.90 8.00
C VAL A 71 15.93 8.07 7.81
N HIS A 72 16.32 8.71 8.91
CA HIS A 72 17.32 9.76 8.88
C HIS A 72 18.69 9.20 8.46
N GLU A 73 19.42 9.91 7.60
CA GLU A 73 20.73 9.47 7.10
C GLU A 73 21.74 9.24 8.24
N ASP A 74 21.81 10.14 9.22
CA ASP A 74 22.69 9.97 10.40
C ASP A 74 22.37 8.71 11.22
N PHE A 75 21.09 8.36 11.34
CA PHE A 75 20.68 7.14 12.02
C PHE A 75 21.14 5.92 11.22
N LEU A 76 20.88 5.92 9.91
CA LEU A 76 21.29 4.84 9.02
C LEU A 76 22.82 4.66 9.02
N ALA A 77 23.59 5.75 9.02
CA ALA A 77 25.05 5.70 9.04
C ALA A 77 25.62 4.95 10.26
N THR A 78 24.91 4.99 11.39
CA THR A 78 25.36 4.42 12.67
C THR A 78 24.63 3.14 13.09
N HIS A 79 23.47 2.84 12.50
CA HIS A 79 22.59 1.73 12.90
C HIS A 79 22.18 0.83 11.71
N LYS A 80 23.12 0.61 10.76
CA LYS A 80 22.84 -0.21 9.55
C LYS A 80 22.38 -1.61 9.90
N GLU A 81 22.94 -2.23 10.94
CA GLU A 81 22.60 -3.59 11.32
C GLU A 81 21.18 -3.67 11.90
N GLU A 82 20.81 -2.75 12.78
CA GLU A 82 19.48 -2.63 13.37
C GLU A 82 18.44 -2.35 12.30
N ALA A 83 18.72 -1.40 11.40
CA ALA A 83 17.85 -1.07 10.27
C ALA A 83 17.66 -2.30 9.36
N THR A 84 18.72 -3.02 9.03
CA THR A 84 18.65 -4.25 8.22
C THR A 84 17.79 -5.31 8.89
N LYS A 85 17.96 -5.52 10.21
CA LYS A 85 17.16 -6.49 10.98
C LYS A 85 15.68 -6.13 10.98
N LEU A 86 15.35 -4.85 11.22
CA LEU A 86 13.97 -4.38 11.20
C LEU A 86 13.32 -4.61 9.82
N LEU A 87 13.99 -4.19 8.74
CA LEU A 87 13.48 -4.38 7.38
C LEU A 87 13.31 -5.86 7.02
N ARG A 88 14.21 -6.73 7.49
CA ARG A 88 14.05 -8.18 7.35
C ARG A 88 12.81 -8.70 8.08
N CYS A 89 12.59 -8.26 9.32
CA CYS A 89 11.38 -8.64 10.08
C CYS A 89 10.10 -8.21 9.34
N ILE A 90 10.09 -7.01 8.77
CA ILE A 90 8.97 -6.51 7.96
C ILE A 90 8.76 -7.39 6.73
N ALA A 91 9.82 -7.71 5.97
CA ALA A 91 9.71 -8.58 4.80
C ALA A 91 9.17 -9.98 5.18
N GLN A 92 9.64 -10.56 6.29
CA GLN A 92 9.15 -11.84 6.79
C GLN A 92 7.68 -11.77 7.22
N ALA A 93 7.28 -10.71 7.92
CA ALA A 93 5.90 -10.49 8.32
C ALA A 93 4.96 -10.32 7.11
N THR A 94 5.42 -9.63 6.06
CA THR A 94 4.68 -9.49 4.80
C THR A 94 4.51 -10.85 4.11
N ILE A 95 5.57 -11.66 4.01
CA ILE A 95 5.48 -13.02 3.47
C ILE A 95 4.50 -13.87 4.28
N PHE A 96 4.56 -13.79 5.61
CA PHE A 96 3.63 -14.49 6.48
C PHE A 96 2.18 -14.05 6.20
N GLY A 97 1.93 -12.74 6.12
CA GLY A 97 0.60 -12.20 5.89
C GLY A 97 0.01 -12.57 4.53
N LEU A 98 0.84 -12.58 3.49
CA LEU A 98 0.46 -13.07 2.16
C LEU A 98 0.11 -14.56 2.18
N ALA A 99 0.86 -15.37 2.93
CA ALA A 99 0.67 -16.82 3.00
C ALA A 99 -0.47 -17.24 3.96
N ASN A 100 -0.78 -16.42 4.97
CA ASN A 100 -1.82 -16.69 5.96
C ASN A 100 -2.61 -15.42 6.35
N PRO A 101 -3.52 -14.97 5.47
CA PRO A 101 -4.34 -13.77 5.72
C PRO A 101 -5.22 -13.89 6.97
N GLU A 102 -5.81 -15.07 7.21
CA GLU A 102 -6.73 -15.27 8.33
C GLU A 102 -6.05 -15.09 9.68
N LYS A 103 -4.90 -15.77 9.88
CA LYS A 103 -4.14 -15.63 11.11
C LYS A 103 -3.68 -14.19 11.31
N THR A 104 -3.25 -13.53 10.25
CA THR A 104 -2.80 -12.14 10.28
C THR A 104 -3.90 -11.18 10.73
N ILE A 105 -5.11 -11.35 10.19
CA ILE A 105 -6.30 -10.58 10.62
C ILE A 105 -6.63 -10.86 12.09
N LYS A 106 -6.60 -12.13 12.52
CA LYS A 106 -6.87 -12.50 13.90
C LYS A 106 -5.84 -11.93 14.88
N VAL A 107 -4.56 -11.95 14.53
CA VAL A 107 -3.49 -11.31 15.32
C VAL A 107 -3.71 -9.81 15.38
N HIS A 108 -4.06 -9.15 14.27
CA HIS A 108 -4.39 -7.72 14.28
C HIS A 108 -5.50 -7.40 15.30
N TRP A 109 -6.57 -8.21 15.36
CA TRP A 109 -7.65 -8.02 16.34
C TRP A 109 -7.24 -8.28 17.80
N GLN A 110 -6.16 -9.01 18.07
CA GLN A 110 -5.65 -9.17 19.44
C GLN A 110 -5.05 -7.87 19.96
N PHE A 111 -4.37 -7.11 19.09
CA PHE A 111 -3.77 -5.81 19.44
C PHE A 111 -4.76 -4.66 19.29
N TYR A 112 -5.66 -4.75 18.29
CA TYR A 112 -6.63 -3.71 17.94
C TYR A 112 -8.04 -4.28 17.91
N PRO A 113 -8.60 -4.69 19.07
CA PRO A 113 -9.90 -5.38 19.11
C PRO A 113 -11.06 -4.51 18.58
N SER A 114 -10.94 -3.19 18.66
CA SER A 114 -11.93 -2.24 18.14
C SER A 114 -12.05 -2.24 16.61
N THR A 115 -11.10 -2.82 15.87
CA THR A 115 -11.16 -2.90 14.40
C THR A 115 -11.87 -4.14 13.90
N LYS A 116 -12.25 -5.09 14.78
CA LYS A 116 -13.00 -6.28 14.39
C LYS A 116 -14.40 -5.86 13.89
N PRO A 117 -14.78 -6.19 12.64
CA PRO A 117 -16.10 -5.88 12.14
C PRO A 117 -17.20 -6.54 12.98
N SER A 118 -18.38 -5.93 13.01
CA SER A 118 -19.55 -6.50 13.69
C SER A 118 -20.06 -7.77 13.00
N GLY A 119 -20.65 -8.66 13.81
CA GLY A 119 -21.18 -9.95 13.39
C GLY A 119 -20.56 -11.11 14.16
N ASP A 120 -20.94 -12.33 13.80
CA ASP A 120 -20.20 -13.53 14.22
C ASP A 120 -18.79 -13.54 13.61
N GLU A 121 -17.92 -14.44 14.09
CA GLU A 121 -16.53 -14.49 13.66
C GLU A 121 -16.35 -14.76 12.17
N GLU A 122 -17.18 -15.61 11.59
CA GLU A 122 -17.10 -15.94 10.16
C GLU A 122 -17.45 -14.72 9.31
N THR A 123 -18.54 -14.02 9.68
CA THR A 123 -18.96 -12.77 9.04
C THR A 123 -17.91 -11.68 9.19
N ALA A 124 -17.35 -11.49 10.40
CA ALA A 124 -16.32 -10.50 10.66
C ALA A 124 -15.05 -10.78 9.84
N LEU A 125 -14.64 -12.04 9.74
CA LEU A 125 -13.46 -12.44 8.98
C LEU A 125 -13.65 -12.25 7.48
N LYS A 126 -14.83 -12.57 6.93
CA LYS A 126 -15.16 -12.30 5.51
C LYS A 126 -15.04 -10.81 5.18
N LYS A 127 -15.60 -9.93 6.02
CA LYS A 127 -15.51 -8.47 5.83
C LYS A 127 -14.08 -7.96 5.94
N ALA A 128 -13.34 -8.38 6.96
CA ALA A 128 -11.96 -7.96 7.14
C ALA A 128 -11.04 -8.49 6.03
N ARG A 129 -11.33 -9.67 5.47
CA ARG A 129 -10.58 -10.21 4.34
C ARG A 129 -10.67 -9.32 3.09
N ILE A 130 -11.85 -8.78 2.78
CA ILE A 130 -12.04 -7.83 1.66
C ILE A 130 -11.09 -6.63 1.84
N VAL A 131 -11.09 -6.04 3.03
CA VAL A 131 -10.22 -4.88 3.34
C VAL A 131 -8.75 -5.27 3.31
N PHE A 132 -8.37 -6.39 3.92
CA PHE A 132 -7.00 -6.87 3.97
C PHE A 132 -6.46 -7.12 2.55
N GLU A 133 -7.17 -7.89 1.74
CA GLU A 133 -6.73 -8.29 0.40
C GLU A 133 -6.68 -7.11 -0.58
N SER A 134 -7.49 -6.05 -0.38
CA SER A 134 -7.42 -4.82 -1.19
C SER A 134 -6.02 -4.18 -1.18
N ARG A 135 -5.33 -4.25 -0.03
CA ARG A 135 -3.96 -3.72 0.12
C ARG A 135 -2.90 -4.80 -0.01
N PHE A 136 -3.04 -5.87 0.77
CA PHE A 136 -1.95 -6.80 1.01
C PHE A 136 -1.58 -7.58 -0.26
N SER A 137 -2.53 -7.79 -1.17
CA SER A 137 -2.26 -8.47 -2.44
C SER A 137 -1.20 -7.74 -3.29
N GLY A 138 -1.11 -6.42 -3.17
CA GLY A 138 -0.11 -5.57 -3.85
C GLY A 138 1.31 -5.66 -3.28
N TYR A 139 1.50 -6.28 -2.11
CA TYR A 139 2.84 -6.44 -1.50
C TYR A 139 3.65 -7.61 -2.05
N GLN A 140 3.15 -8.31 -3.08
CA GLN A 140 3.93 -9.33 -3.76
C GLN A 140 5.13 -8.70 -4.47
N VAL A 141 6.30 -9.34 -4.36
CA VAL A 141 7.50 -8.87 -5.04
C VAL A 141 7.51 -9.41 -6.48
N PRO A 142 7.68 -8.54 -7.51
CA PRO A 142 7.79 -8.98 -8.89
C PRO A 142 8.97 -9.93 -9.12
N PRO A 143 8.90 -10.81 -10.14
CA PRO A 143 10.03 -11.66 -10.51
C PRO A 143 11.30 -10.84 -10.77
N GLY A 144 12.41 -11.24 -10.15
CA GLY A 144 13.71 -10.57 -10.30
C GLY A 144 13.93 -9.35 -9.40
N VAL A 145 12.92 -8.96 -8.61
CA VAL A 145 13.04 -7.91 -7.59
C VAL A 145 13.24 -8.56 -6.22
N LYS A 146 14.03 -7.93 -5.34
CA LYS A 146 14.22 -8.36 -3.95
C LYS A 146 13.23 -7.65 -3.02
N TRP A 147 12.93 -8.23 -1.85
CA TRP A 147 12.08 -7.56 -0.86
C TRP A 147 12.65 -6.20 -0.49
N GLY A 148 11.80 -5.18 -0.46
CA GLY A 148 12.16 -3.79 -0.13
C GLY A 148 13.05 -3.08 -1.15
N GLN A 149 13.40 -3.71 -2.28
CA GLN A 149 14.25 -3.10 -3.28
C GLN A 149 13.58 -1.87 -3.90
N ASN A 150 14.27 -0.74 -3.86
CA ASN A 150 13.92 0.45 -4.61
C ASN A 150 14.22 0.22 -6.10
N VAL A 151 13.23 0.40 -6.96
CA VAL A 151 13.36 0.23 -8.41
C VAL A 151 13.43 1.62 -9.07
N ASP A 152 14.58 1.93 -9.70
CA ASP A 152 14.85 3.25 -10.28
C ASP A 152 13.70 3.78 -11.16
N SER A 153 13.08 2.92 -11.98
CA SER A 153 12.01 3.33 -12.90
C SER A 153 10.76 3.84 -12.20
N GLN A 154 10.42 3.29 -11.03
CA GLN A 154 9.25 3.75 -10.26
C GLN A 154 9.53 5.14 -9.65
N TRP A 155 10.74 5.35 -9.11
CA TRP A 155 11.16 6.64 -8.57
C TRP A 155 11.22 7.72 -9.66
N MET A 156 11.76 7.39 -10.83
CA MET A 156 11.76 8.27 -12.00
C MET A 156 10.34 8.59 -12.49
N GLY A 157 9.42 7.61 -12.43
CA GLY A 157 8.01 7.79 -12.78
C GLY A 157 7.32 8.81 -11.86
N VAL A 158 7.47 8.65 -10.56
CA VAL A 158 6.93 9.60 -9.56
C VAL A 158 7.55 10.99 -9.72
N ALA A 159 8.87 11.07 -9.85
CA ALA A 159 9.56 12.35 -10.05
C ALA A 159 9.08 13.09 -11.30
N LYS A 160 8.84 12.36 -12.41
CA LYS A 160 8.30 12.95 -13.65
C LYS A 160 6.91 13.55 -13.44
N LEU A 161 6.04 12.89 -12.67
CA LEU A 161 4.70 13.42 -12.34
C LEU A 161 4.81 14.68 -11.47
N MET A 162 5.66 14.65 -10.44
CA MET A 162 5.88 15.81 -9.58
C MET A 162 6.49 17.00 -10.33
N GLN A 163 7.41 16.76 -11.25
CA GLN A 163 8.00 17.80 -12.10
C GLN A 163 6.99 18.39 -13.09
N ALA A 164 6.08 17.58 -13.63
CA ALA A 164 5.01 18.05 -14.51
C ALA A 164 4.07 19.04 -13.79
N GLU A 165 3.81 18.80 -12.50
CA GLU A 165 3.02 19.67 -11.63
C GLU A 165 3.83 20.79 -10.95
N ASN A 166 5.11 20.96 -11.30
CA ASN A 166 6.04 21.92 -10.70
C ASN A 166 6.24 21.76 -9.17
N LEU A 167 6.01 20.57 -8.64
CA LEU A 167 6.22 20.21 -7.23
C LEU A 167 7.66 19.74 -6.94
N LEU A 168 8.42 19.41 -7.98
CA LEU A 168 9.81 18.97 -7.89
C LEU A 168 10.65 19.72 -8.95
N PRO A 169 11.83 20.26 -8.59
CA PRO A 169 12.72 20.86 -9.57
C PRO A 169 13.10 19.89 -10.69
N LYS A 170 13.24 20.42 -11.92
CA LYS A 170 13.58 19.60 -13.10
C LYS A 170 14.97 18.97 -13.03
N ASP A 171 15.86 19.59 -12.27
CA ASP A 171 17.25 19.18 -12.04
C ASP A 171 17.45 18.41 -10.73
N PHE A 172 16.37 18.06 -10.02
CA PHE A 172 16.45 17.24 -8.81
C PHE A 172 17.05 15.86 -9.12
N ASP A 173 18.07 15.47 -8.35
CA ASP A 173 18.63 14.12 -8.44
C ASP A 173 17.75 13.11 -7.70
N VAL A 174 16.90 12.42 -8.45
CA VAL A 174 15.99 11.39 -7.95
C VAL A 174 16.73 10.26 -7.24
N LYS A 175 17.97 9.96 -7.60
CA LYS A 175 18.73 8.86 -6.97
C LYS A 175 19.17 9.20 -5.55
N ALA A 176 19.16 10.48 -5.18
CA ALA A 176 19.45 10.90 -3.82
C ALA A 176 18.27 10.62 -2.85
N SER A 177 17.08 10.27 -3.35
CA SER A 177 15.90 10.06 -2.49
C SER A 177 15.73 8.64 -1.94
N TYR A 178 16.59 7.69 -2.33
CA TYR A 178 16.52 6.31 -1.87
C TYR A 178 17.88 5.62 -1.86
N THR A 179 17.97 4.49 -1.15
CA THR A 179 19.14 3.62 -1.17
C THR A 179 18.75 2.16 -1.23
N ASN A 180 19.63 1.34 -1.81
CA ASN A 180 19.51 -0.11 -1.81
C ASN A 180 20.63 -0.79 -0.99
N GLU A 181 21.37 -0.04 -0.17
CA GLU A 181 22.53 -0.57 0.56
C GLU A 181 22.18 -1.70 1.56
N LEU A 182 20.93 -1.76 2.03
CA LEU A 182 20.48 -2.77 2.99
C LEU A 182 19.82 -4.00 2.34
N ILE A 183 19.57 -3.99 1.03
CA ILE A 183 18.71 -4.98 0.37
C ILE A 183 19.30 -6.39 0.43
N ASP A 184 20.60 -6.53 0.23
CA ASP A 184 21.23 -7.85 0.29
C ASP A 184 21.20 -8.42 1.71
N GLY A 185 21.47 -7.57 2.70
CA GLY A 185 21.38 -7.92 4.11
C GLY A 185 19.96 -8.32 4.49
N LEU A 186 18.96 -7.51 4.16
CA LEU A 186 17.58 -7.76 4.59
C LEU A 186 17.03 -9.05 3.97
N ASN A 187 17.43 -9.40 2.73
CA ASN A 187 16.99 -10.60 2.03
C ASN A 187 17.77 -11.87 2.41
N ASN A 188 18.72 -11.80 3.35
CA ASN A 188 19.45 -12.97 3.84
C ASN A 188 18.60 -13.79 4.83
N PHE A 189 17.57 -14.48 4.32
CA PHE A 189 16.73 -15.44 5.03
C PHE A 189 16.05 -16.40 4.05
N ASP A 190 15.51 -17.51 4.56
CA ASP A 190 14.74 -18.45 3.75
C ASP A 190 13.26 -18.03 3.67
N ALA A 191 12.90 -17.35 2.58
CA ALA A 191 11.52 -16.93 2.32
C ALA A 191 10.54 -18.10 2.13
N LYS A 192 11.02 -19.26 1.67
CA LYS A 192 10.17 -20.45 1.51
C LYS A 192 9.84 -21.04 2.87
N ALA A 193 10.83 -21.16 3.75
CA ALA A 193 10.61 -21.61 5.12
C ALA A 193 9.60 -20.72 5.86
N VAL A 194 9.66 -19.39 5.68
CA VAL A 194 8.65 -18.45 6.24
C VAL A 194 7.26 -18.72 5.67
N THR A 195 7.16 -18.91 4.35
CA THR A 195 5.89 -19.22 3.68
C THR A 195 5.29 -20.54 4.17
N GLU A 196 6.10 -21.58 4.32
CA GLU A 196 5.69 -22.90 4.79
C GLU A 196 5.25 -22.87 6.26
N ALA A 197 6.03 -22.19 7.11
CA ALA A 197 5.68 -21.97 8.51
C ALA A 197 4.34 -21.22 8.64
N ALA A 198 4.15 -20.17 7.84
CA ALA A 198 2.90 -19.40 7.83
C ALA A 198 1.68 -20.26 7.46
N LYS A 199 1.81 -21.12 6.44
CA LYS A 199 0.73 -22.03 6.03
C LYS A 199 0.44 -23.13 7.06
N ALA A 200 1.42 -23.51 7.87
CA ALA A 200 1.27 -24.53 8.90
C ALA A 200 0.65 -23.98 10.20
N ASP A 201 0.76 -22.67 10.46
CA ASP A 201 0.19 -22.00 11.63
C ASP A 201 -1.33 -21.81 11.44
N LYS A 202 -2.13 -22.61 12.14
CA LYS A 202 -3.60 -22.58 12.07
C LYS A 202 -4.23 -21.52 12.98
#